data_AF-A0A1M2V362-F1
#
_entry.id   AF-A0A1M2V362-F1
#
_cell.length_a   1.000
_cell.length_b   1.000
_cell.length_c   1.000
_cell.angle_alpha   90.00
_cell.angle_beta   90.00
_cell.angle_gamma   90.00
#
_symmetry.space_group_name_H-M   'P 1'
#
loop_
_entity.id
_entity.type
_entity.pdbx_description
1 polymer ?
#
loop_
_entity_poly.entity_id
_entity_poly.type
_entity_poly.pdbx_seq_one_letter_code
_entity_poly.pdbx_strand_id
1 'polypeptide(L)'
;MLFDAANTRAVARTLKSHYANASDIPPLVVDPVCVSTSGHTLLAPDAVQVLIDELCPLATLITPNKVEAELLLSQKGVSVQITSLEDMISASEKLLALGSKAVLLKGGHVELTLADVEKVAAARIDITVVREELLLENMEILKVHEKDLESRLLVVDVLREAESTTLFVSPRIESTSTHGTGPTATNPHPLTRILIKSAAKTWKDYVEHDFVKQLAQGTLPRECFLHFIKQDYLYLKYYARAYGLLVAKSSTYSSIQSATQTIVNVINEVATHKAFCAQWGITEADLAATPESPSTTAYGAYLLDTGLQGDSAKLIMALAACLLGYGEVGLWLKKEAAKPGSWVKLEGNVYLRWIEDYSGEVYQGAVKLGLETIETLAVEDPPNAHRFKEWCTVWEKCTRLERGFWDASLNLL
;
A
#
# COMPACT_ATOMS: atom_id res chain seq x y z
N MET A 1 -31.96 5.57 2.82
CA MET A 1 -32.16 5.19 1.41
C MET A 1 -33.27 6.06 0.85
N LEU A 2 -33.06 6.75 -0.27
CA LEU A 2 -34.03 7.67 -0.87
C LEU A 2 -35.02 6.91 -1.77
N PHE A 3 -35.74 5.94 -1.20
CA PHE A 3 -36.38 4.87 -1.97
C PHE A 3 -37.51 5.32 -2.92
N ASP A 4 -38.22 6.41 -2.59
CA ASP A 4 -39.37 6.94 -3.33
C ASP A 4 -39.24 8.45 -3.61
N ALA A 5 -40.07 8.97 -4.53
CA ALA A 5 -40.08 10.38 -4.90
C ALA A 5 -40.42 11.32 -3.73
N ALA A 6 -41.23 10.86 -2.77
CA ALA A 6 -41.64 11.66 -1.62
C ALA A 6 -40.45 11.97 -0.70
N ASN A 7 -39.66 10.95 -0.37
CA ASN A 7 -38.47 11.08 0.48
C ASN A 7 -37.36 11.86 -0.24
N THR A 8 -37.08 11.55 -1.51
CA THR A 8 -36.06 12.27 -2.30
C THR A 8 -36.40 13.76 -2.38
N ARG A 9 -37.68 14.10 -2.62
CA ARG A 9 -38.14 15.48 -2.71
C ARG A 9 -38.12 16.17 -1.35
N ALA A 10 -38.46 15.48 -0.27
CA ALA A 10 -38.38 16.03 1.08
C ALA A 10 -36.95 16.45 1.43
N VAL A 11 -35.96 15.63 1.08
CA VAL A 11 -34.53 15.95 1.26
C VAL A 11 -34.12 17.15 0.41
N ALA A 12 -34.41 17.13 -0.90
CA ALA A 12 -34.06 18.23 -1.79
C ALA A 12 -34.69 19.58 -1.35
N ARG A 13 -35.95 19.56 -0.93
CA ARG A 13 -36.65 20.76 -0.40
C ARG A 13 -36.05 21.25 0.91
N THR A 14 -35.71 20.34 1.81
CA THR A 14 -35.11 20.70 3.10
C THR A 14 -33.74 21.36 2.91
N LEU A 15 -32.92 20.84 1.99
CA LEU A 15 -31.65 21.47 1.64
C LEU A 15 -31.86 22.87 1.07
N LYS A 16 -32.80 23.03 0.11
CA LYS A 16 -33.11 24.33 -0.50
C LYS A 16 -33.73 25.35 0.47
N SER A 17 -34.46 24.90 1.49
CA SER A 17 -35.09 25.79 2.48
C SER A 17 -34.14 26.16 3.62
N HIS A 18 -33.21 25.28 3.97
CA HIS A 18 -32.25 25.53 5.04
C HIS A 18 -31.12 26.47 4.60
N TYR A 19 -30.69 26.38 3.34
CA TYR A 19 -29.60 27.19 2.78
C TYR A 19 -30.16 28.23 1.80
N ALA A 20 -29.88 29.52 2.07
CA ALA A 20 -30.46 30.63 1.31
C ALA A 20 -29.99 30.67 -0.16
N ASN A 21 -28.74 30.30 -0.42
CA ASN A 21 -28.20 30.13 -1.77
C ASN A 21 -27.64 28.72 -1.95
N ALA A 22 -27.66 28.21 -3.18
CA ALA A 22 -27.03 26.93 -3.51
C ALA A 22 -25.52 26.90 -3.21
N SER A 23 -24.86 28.07 -3.19
CA SER A 23 -23.45 28.22 -2.79
C SER A 23 -23.20 27.97 -1.31
N ASP A 24 -24.23 28.09 -0.47
CA ASP A 24 -24.13 27.98 0.99
C ASP A 24 -24.29 26.54 1.46
N ILE A 25 -24.76 25.65 0.58
CA ILE A 25 -24.88 24.22 0.86
C ILE A 25 -23.46 23.63 1.01
N PRO A 26 -23.15 22.93 2.11
CA PRO A 26 -21.86 22.25 2.26
C PRO A 26 -21.67 21.20 1.15
N PRO A 27 -20.43 20.80 0.84
CA PRO A 27 -20.18 19.83 -0.22
C PRO A 27 -21.05 18.57 -0.11
N LEU A 28 -22.00 18.45 -1.03
CA LEU A 28 -22.97 17.36 -1.06
C LEU A 28 -22.50 16.25 -2.01
N VAL A 29 -22.36 15.04 -1.48
CA VAL A 29 -22.08 13.82 -2.25
C VAL A 29 -23.37 13.01 -2.38
N VAL A 30 -23.78 12.71 -3.61
CA VAL A 30 -24.98 11.93 -3.90
C VAL A 30 -24.56 10.60 -4.53
N ASP A 31 -24.71 9.51 -3.77
CA ASP A 31 -24.61 8.15 -4.29
C ASP A 31 -26.01 7.68 -4.70
N PRO A 32 -26.28 7.46 -6.00
CA PRO A 32 -27.64 7.28 -6.48
C PRO A 32 -28.29 5.97 -6.02
N VAL A 33 -27.51 4.90 -5.77
CA VAL A 33 -27.97 3.58 -5.28
C VAL A 33 -29.28 3.14 -5.96
N CYS A 34 -29.28 3.15 -7.30
CA CYS A 34 -30.48 2.89 -8.09
C CYS A 34 -30.69 1.41 -8.41
N VAL A 35 -29.61 0.62 -8.44
CA VAL A 35 -29.62 -0.75 -8.93
C VAL A 35 -28.79 -1.63 -7.99
N SER A 36 -29.33 -2.81 -7.62
CA SER A 36 -28.60 -3.78 -6.82
C SER A 36 -27.46 -4.41 -7.62
N THR A 37 -26.52 -5.04 -6.91
CA THR A 37 -25.48 -5.89 -7.54
C THR A 37 -26.06 -7.06 -8.34
N SER A 38 -27.33 -7.43 -8.09
CA SER A 38 -28.09 -8.44 -8.85
C SER A 38 -28.92 -7.86 -10.01
N GLY A 39 -28.81 -6.56 -10.29
CA GLY A 39 -29.48 -5.89 -11.41
C GLY A 39 -30.93 -5.49 -11.15
N HIS A 40 -31.43 -5.60 -9.91
CA HIS A 40 -32.78 -5.16 -9.55
C HIS A 40 -32.82 -3.66 -9.27
N THR A 41 -33.80 -2.96 -9.84
CA THR A 41 -34.03 -1.55 -9.54
C THR A 41 -34.45 -1.38 -8.08
N LEU A 42 -33.68 -0.60 -7.32
CA LEU A 42 -33.89 -0.30 -5.89
C LEU A 42 -34.74 0.95 -5.66
N LEU A 43 -34.76 1.86 -6.63
CA LEU A 43 -35.54 3.09 -6.59
C LEU A 43 -36.78 2.99 -7.48
N ALA A 44 -37.90 3.56 -7.01
CA ALA A 44 -39.05 3.76 -7.88
C ALA A 44 -38.68 4.73 -9.04
N PRO A 45 -39.20 4.55 -10.26
CA PRO A 45 -38.81 5.38 -11.42
C PRO A 45 -39.01 6.88 -11.20
N ASP A 46 -40.05 7.27 -10.47
CA ASP A 46 -40.32 8.65 -10.09
C ASP A 46 -39.28 9.21 -9.10
N ALA A 47 -38.72 8.37 -8.23
CA ALA A 47 -37.64 8.74 -7.31
C ALA A 47 -36.34 9.07 -8.06
N VAL A 48 -36.02 8.29 -9.11
CA VAL A 48 -34.87 8.55 -9.99
C VAL A 48 -35.04 9.90 -10.69
N GLN A 49 -36.24 10.20 -11.18
CA GLN A 49 -36.52 11.48 -11.83
C GLN A 49 -36.31 12.67 -10.87
N VAL A 50 -36.81 12.57 -9.63
CA VAL A 50 -36.60 13.59 -8.60
C VAL A 50 -35.13 13.74 -8.24
N LEU A 51 -34.39 12.63 -8.16
CA LEU A 51 -32.96 12.65 -7.89
C LEU A 51 -32.24 13.47 -8.98
N ILE A 52 -32.55 13.21 -10.26
CA ILE A 52 -31.94 13.92 -11.38
C ILE A 52 -32.35 15.40 -11.41
N ASP A 53 -33.63 15.71 -11.23
CA ASP A 53 -34.15 17.07 -11.44
C ASP A 53 -33.97 17.99 -10.24
N GLU A 54 -33.97 17.45 -9.03
CA GLU A 54 -33.99 18.25 -7.80
C GLU A 54 -32.75 18.11 -6.93
N LEU A 55 -32.08 16.94 -6.94
CA LEU A 55 -30.96 16.65 -6.03
C LEU A 55 -29.59 16.75 -6.71
N CYS A 56 -29.42 16.17 -7.92
CA CYS A 56 -28.17 16.29 -8.69
C CYS A 56 -27.72 17.76 -8.91
N PRO A 57 -28.61 18.73 -9.18
CA PRO A 57 -28.22 20.13 -9.33
C PRO A 57 -27.67 20.78 -8.04
N LEU A 58 -27.90 20.17 -6.89
CA LEU A 58 -27.35 20.61 -5.61
C LEU A 58 -26.03 19.90 -5.27
N ALA A 59 -25.69 18.84 -6.01
CA ALA A 59 -24.58 17.97 -5.68
C ALA A 59 -23.24 18.62 -6.05
N THR A 60 -22.28 18.52 -5.13
CA THR A 60 -20.87 18.77 -5.45
C THR A 60 -20.29 17.59 -6.22
N LEU A 61 -20.68 16.36 -5.85
CA LEU A 61 -20.25 15.15 -6.52
C LEU A 61 -21.40 14.14 -6.61
N ILE A 62 -21.57 13.52 -7.77
CA ILE A 62 -22.38 12.30 -7.89
C ILE A 62 -21.49 11.09 -8.18
N THR A 63 -21.81 9.92 -7.62
CA THR A 63 -20.93 8.73 -7.68
C THR A 63 -21.58 7.50 -8.35
N PRO A 64 -22.19 7.61 -9.54
CA PRO A 64 -22.84 6.47 -10.18
C PRO A 64 -21.84 5.37 -10.57
N ASN A 65 -22.24 4.12 -10.49
CA ASN A 65 -21.59 3.03 -11.24
C ASN A 65 -22.06 2.99 -12.70
N LYS A 66 -21.45 2.12 -13.54
CA LYS A 66 -21.84 1.91 -14.94
C LYS A 66 -23.36 1.78 -15.16
N VAL A 67 -24.01 0.86 -14.43
CA VAL A 67 -25.44 0.54 -14.63
C VAL A 67 -26.32 1.72 -14.20
N GLU A 68 -25.93 2.40 -13.12
CA GLU A 68 -26.61 3.61 -12.64
C GLU A 68 -26.45 4.77 -13.63
N ALA A 69 -25.27 4.95 -14.22
CA ALA A 69 -25.02 5.99 -15.22
C ALA A 69 -25.88 5.79 -16.46
N GLU A 70 -25.94 4.57 -17.00
CA GLU A 70 -26.81 4.21 -18.13
C GLU A 70 -28.28 4.48 -17.79
N LEU A 71 -28.73 4.11 -16.58
CA LEU A 71 -30.09 4.37 -16.11
C LEU A 71 -30.39 5.87 -16.01
N LEU A 72 -29.53 6.67 -15.37
CA LEU A 72 -29.74 8.11 -15.19
C LEU A 72 -29.82 8.85 -16.53
N LEU A 73 -28.94 8.51 -17.48
CA LEU A 73 -28.94 9.10 -18.82
C LEU A 73 -30.18 8.68 -19.63
N SER A 74 -30.64 7.43 -19.48
CA SER A 74 -31.86 6.95 -20.15
C SER A 74 -33.11 7.73 -19.74
N GLN A 75 -33.21 8.17 -18.47
CA GLN A 75 -34.32 9.00 -17.99
C GLN A 75 -34.34 10.40 -18.64
N LYS A 76 -33.21 10.83 -19.22
CA LYS A 76 -33.09 12.06 -20.02
C LYS A 76 -33.15 11.81 -21.53
N GLY A 77 -33.58 10.62 -21.95
CA GLY A 77 -33.70 10.26 -23.37
C GLY A 77 -32.36 10.00 -24.06
N VAL A 78 -31.29 9.83 -23.29
CA VAL A 78 -29.95 9.54 -23.82
C VAL A 78 -29.66 8.06 -23.60
N SER A 79 -29.72 7.27 -24.67
CA SER A 79 -29.31 5.85 -24.63
C SER A 79 -27.79 5.76 -24.77
N VAL A 80 -27.12 5.16 -23.79
CA VAL A 80 -25.68 4.91 -23.77
C VAL A 80 -25.44 3.48 -23.31
N GLN A 81 -24.46 2.81 -23.92
CA GLN A 81 -23.88 1.58 -23.40
C GLN A 81 -22.42 1.86 -23.10
N ILE A 82 -21.99 1.61 -21.86
CA ILE A 82 -20.64 1.90 -21.40
C ILE A 82 -19.82 0.62 -21.51
N THR A 83 -19.02 0.50 -22.56
CA THR A 83 -18.20 -0.71 -22.83
C THR A 83 -16.71 -0.43 -22.91
N SER A 84 -16.34 0.84 -23.03
CA SER A 84 -14.96 1.31 -23.16
C SER A 84 -14.67 2.50 -22.24
N LEU A 85 -13.39 2.85 -22.10
CA LEU A 85 -12.97 4.04 -21.35
C LEU A 85 -13.47 5.33 -22.04
N GLU A 86 -13.50 5.36 -23.37
CA GLU A 86 -14.07 6.47 -24.13
C GLU A 86 -15.58 6.64 -23.87
N ASP A 87 -16.32 5.53 -23.75
CA ASP A 87 -17.75 5.58 -23.38
C ASP A 87 -17.93 6.13 -21.96
N MET A 88 -17.07 5.72 -21.02
CA MET A 88 -17.10 6.23 -19.64
C MET A 88 -16.88 7.74 -19.59
N ILE A 89 -15.89 8.24 -20.34
CA ILE A 89 -15.61 9.68 -20.42
C ILE A 89 -16.80 10.42 -21.03
N SER A 90 -17.33 9.94 -22.18
CA SER A 90 -18.51 10.55 -22.80
C SER A 90 -19.74 10.53 -21.91
N ALA A 91 -19.96 9.44 -21.17
CA ALA A 91 -21.05 9.32 -20.21
C ALA A 91 -20.88 10.30 -19.06
N SER A 92 -19.67 10.47 -18.52
CA SER A 92 -19.37 11.41 -17.44
C SER A 92 -19.62 12.87 -17.85
N GLU A 93 -19.31 13.25 -19.10
CA GLU A 93 -19.60 14.58 -19.66
C GLU A 93 -21.12 14.83 -19.73
N LYS A 94 -21.89 13.84 -20.17
CA LYS A 94 -23.36 13.92 -20.23
C LYS A 94 -24.01 13.93 -18.85
N LEU A 95 -23.45 13.18 -17.90
CA LEU A 95 -23.90 13.17 -16.51
C LEU A 95 -23.64 14.52 -15.82
N LEU A 96 -22.52 15.19 -16.13
CA LEU A 96 -22.22 16.51 -15.60
C LEU A 96 -23.29 17.54 -16.01
N ALA A 97 -23.85 17.40 -17.22
CA ALA A 97 -24.95 18.23 -17.70
C ALA A 97 -26.27 18.05 -16.91
N LEU A 98 -26.36 17.07 -15.99
CA LEU A 98 -27.48 16.94 -15.05
C LEU A 98 -27.42 17.97 -13.90
N GLY A 99 -26.33 18.75 -13.79
CA GLY A 99 -26.24 19.93 -12.94
C GLY A 99 -25.33 19.81 -11.72
N SER A 100 -24.72 18.63 -11.48
CA SER A 100 -23.72 18.48 -10.42
C SER A 100 -22.42 19.18 -10.78
N LYS A 101 -21.64 19.61 -9.78
CA LYS A 101 -20.32 20.25 -10.01
C LYS A 101 -19.27 19.27 -10.53
N ALA A 102 -19.36 18.00 -10.14
CA ALA A 102 -18.48 16.92 -10.59
C ALA A 102 -19.21 15.56 -10.62
N VAL A 103 -18.68 14.63 -11.41
CA VAL A 103 -19.16 13.24 -11.54
C VAL A 103 -17.99 12.29 -11.33
N LEU A 104 -18.09 11.34 -10.40
CA LEU A 104 -17.16 10.21 -10.27
C LEU A 104 -17.87 8.94 -10.77
N LEU A 105 -17.64 8.60 -12.04
CA LEU A 105 -18.19 7.40 -12.66
C LEU A 105 -17.32 6.19 -12.29
N LYS A 106 -17.89 5.28 -11.51
CA LYS A 106 -17.19 4.09 -10.99
C LYS A 106 -17.06 3.01 -12.06
N GLY A 107 -15.84 2.59 -12.34
CA GLY A 107 -15.49 1.72 -13.47
C GLY A 107 -15.56 0.22 -13.23
N GLY A 108 -15.84 -0.25 -12.01
CA GLY A 108 -15.69 -1.66 -11.59
C GLY A 108 -16.32 -2.77 -12.45
N HIS A 109 -17.06 -2.43 -13.50
CA HIS A 109 -17.68 -3.35 -14.47
C HIS A 109 -17.14 -3.21 -15.90
N VAL A 110 -16.10 -2.39 -16.12
CA VAL A 110 -15.40 -2.19 -17.40
C VAL A 110 -13.98 -2.69 -17.24
N GLU A 111 -13.61 -3.69 -18.03
CA GLU A 111 -12.28 -4.29 -18.04
C GLU A 111 -11.38 -3.52 -19.00
N LEU A 112 -10.27 -2.98 -18.47
CA LEU A 112 -9.34 -2.16 -19.25
C LEU A 112 -7.91 -2.66 -19.07
N THR A 113 -7.05 -2.38 -20.03
CA THR A 113 -5.59 -2.58 -19.95
C THR A 113 -4.86 -1.26 -19.80
N LEU A 114 -3.57 -1.29 -19.46
CA LEU A 114 -2.75 -0.07 -19.41
C LEU A 114 -2.67 0.61 -20.79
N ALA A 115 -2.64 -0.19 -21.87
CA ALA A 115 -2.62 0.32 -23.24
C ALA A 115 -3.90 1.10 -23.59
N ASP A 116 -5.06 0.67 -23.08
CA ASP A 116 -6.33 1.40 -23.27
C ASP A 116 -6.29 2.77 -22.59
N VAL A 117 -5.77 2.82 -21.35
CA VAL A 117 -5.60 4.08 -20.61
C VAL A 117 -4.63 5.02 -21.32
N GLU A 118 -3.49 4.51 -21.78
CA GLU A 118 -2.46 5.30 -22.44
C GLU A 118 -2.92 5.85 -23.79
N LYS A 119 -3.65 5.04 -24.57
CA LYS A 119 -4.26 5.46 -25.82
C LYS A 119 -5.20 6.64 -25.62
N VAL A 120 -6.06 6.59 -24.60
CA VAL A 120 -7.02 7.66 -24.30
C VAL A 120 -6.33 8.90 -23.75
N ALA A 121 -5.39 8.74 -22.82
CA ALA A 121 -4.64 9.84 -22.23
C ALA A 121 -3.78 10.58 -23.26
N ALA A 122 -3.19 9.86 -24.22
CA ALA A 122 -2.41 10.48 -25.30
C ALA A 122 -3.28 11.27 -26.30
N ALA A 123 -4.57 10.94 -26.42
CA ALA A 123 -5.49 11.58 -27.35
C ALA A 123 -6.14 12.88 -26.82
N ARG A 124 -6.05 13.16 -25.51
CA ARG A 124 -6.76 14.27 -24.86
C ARG A 124 -5.89 15.01 -23.84
N ILE A 125 -5.78 16.33 -24.02
CA ILE A 125 -4.97 17.18 -23.14
C ILE A 125 -5.63 17.50 -21.80
N ASP A 126 -6.95 17.35 -21.70
CA ASP A 126 -7.71 17.60 -20.47
C ASP A 126 -7.74 16.39 -19.52
N ILE A 127 -7.03 15.31 -19.86
CA ILE A 127 -6.95 14.09 -19.07
C ILE A 127 -5.70 14.10 -18.19
N THR A 128 -5.90 13.94 -16.89
CA THR A 128 -4.86 13.60 -15.91
C THR A 128 -5.02 12.15 -15.47
N VAL A 129 -3.94 11.38 -15.47
CA VAL A 129 -3.96 9.97 -15.04
C VAL A 129 -3.30 9.84 -13.67
N VAL A 130 -4.05 9.35 -12.69
CA VAL A 130 -3.57 9.05 -11.33
C VAL A 130 -3.42 7.53 -11.22
N ARG A 131 -2.17 7.06 -11.05
CA ARG A 131 -1.80 5.63 -11.01
C ARG A 131 -1.33 5.16 -9.63
N GLU A 132 -1.73 5.85 -8.56
CA GLU A 132 -1.17 5.65 -7.20
C GLU A 132 -1.21 4.20 -6.71
N GLU A 133 -2.11 3.35 -7.23
CA GLU A 133 -2.20 1.94 -6.80
C GLU A 133 -1.41 0.95 -7.65
N LEU A 134 -1.11 1.31 -8.92
CA LEU A 134 -0.42 0.44 -9.88
C LEU A 134 1.10 0.53 -9.79
N LEU A 135 1.59 1.71 -9.40
CA LEU A 135 3.01 2.06 -9.41
C LEU A 135 3.46 2.44 -8.00
N LEU A 136 3.21 1.57 -7.02
CA LEU A 136 3.84 1.73 -5.72
C LEU A 136 5.35 1.54 -5.91
N GLU A 137 6.08 2.64 -5.87
CA GLU A 137 7.54 2.68 -5.76
C GLU A 137 7.93 1.98 -4.46
N ASN A 138 9.05 1.25 -4.46
CA ASN A 138 9.59 0.57 -3.29
C ASN A 138 8.62 -0.46 -2.69
N MET A 139 8.00 -1.29 -3.53
CA MET A 139 7.19 -2.45 -3.11
C MET A 139 7.49 -3.68 -3.97
N GLU A 140 8.75 -3.83 -4.37
CA GLU A 140 9.30 -4.92 -5.14
C GLU A 140 9.03 -6.28 -4.45
N ILE A 141 9.07 -6.35 -3.12
CA ILE A 141 8.72 -7.56 -2.33
C ILE A 141 7.29 -8.04 -2.58
N LEU A 142 6.37 -7.13 -2.93
CA LEU A 142 5.00 -7.48 -3.26
C LEU A 142 4.87 -7.93 -4.72
N LYS A 143 5.84 -7.57 -5.58
CA LYS A 143 5.81 -7.82 -7.03
C LYS A 143 6.47 -9.14 -7.44
N VAL A 144 7.35 -9.73 -6.62
CA VAL A 144 8.05 -11.00 -6.94
C VAL A 144 7.09 -12.14 -7.31
N HIS A 145 5.85 -12.08 -6.81
CA HIS A 145 4.81 -13.09 -7.06
C HIS A 145 3.61 -12.56 -7.85
N GLU A 146 3.58 -11.27 -8.15
CA GLU A 146 2.56 -10.67 -9.00
C GLU A 146 3.02 -10.80 -10.45
N LYS A 147 2.54 -11.83 -11.16
CA LYS A 147 2.80 -11.97 -12.60
C LYS A 147 2.30 -10.71 -13.31
N ASP A 148 3.26 -10.06 -13.97
CA ASP A 148 3.11 -9.14 -15.10
C ASP A 148 2.02 -8.07 -14.95
N LEU A 149 2.41 -6.93 -14.35
CA LEU A 149 1.60 -5.72 -14.24
C LEU A 149 1.05 -5.25 -15.60
N GLU A 150 1.75 -5.54 -16.70
CA GLU A 150 1.31 -5.17 -18.06
C GLU A 150 0.13 -6.02 -18.56
N SER A 151 -0.03 -7.23 -18.02
CA SER A 151 -1.12 -8.15 -18.37
C SER A 151 -2.35 -8.03 -17.47
N ARG A 152 -2.31 -7.17 -16.44
CA ARG A 152 -3.39 -7.05 -15.46
C ARG A 152 -4.57 -6.26 -16.01
N LEU A 153 -5.77 -6.81 -15.81
CA LEU A 153 -7.01 -6.05 -15.97
C LEU A 153 -7.07 -4.94 -14.91
N LEU A 154 -7.44 -3.76 -15.36
CA LEU A 154 -7.55 -2.54 -14.59
C LEU A 154 -9.02 -2.16 -14.42
N VAL A 155 -9.28 -1.44 -13.33
CA VAL A 155 -10.50 -0.67 -13.12
C VAL A 155 -10.11 0.80 -13.16
N VAL A 156 -10.89 1.60 -13.90
CA VAL A 156 -10.67 3.04 -14.01
C VAL A 156 -11.90 3.77 -13.54
N ASP A 157 -11.79 4.55 -12.47
CA ASP A 157 -12.82 5.50 -12.09
C ASP A 157 -12.57 6.83 -12.80
N VAL A 158 -13.62 7.42 -13.38
CA VAL A 158 -13.54 8.65 -14.17
C VAL A 158 -14.15 9.79 -13.36
N LEU A 159 -13.32 10.72 -12.89
CA LEU A 159 -13.76 11.98 -12.31
C LEU A 159 -13.83 13.04 -13.39
N ARG A 160 -15.03 13.54 -13.67
CA ARG A 160 -15.27 14.66 -14.58
C ARG A 160 -15.66 15.90 -13.80
N GLU A 161 -14.92 16.98 -14.04
CA GLU A 161 -15.25 18.34 -13.62
C GLU A 161 -15.54 19.20 -14.86
N ALA A 162 -15.76 20.51 -14.70
CA ALA A 162 -16.18 21.39 -15.80
C ALA A 162 -15.29 21.26 -17.06
N GLU A 163 -13.98 21.36 -16.88
CA GLU A 163 -13.00 21.40 -17.99
C GLU A 163 -11.93 20.30 -17.90
N SER A 164 -11.90 19.51 -16.83
CA SER A 164 -10.89 18.49 -16.57
C SER A 164 -11.49 17.11 -16.38
N THR A 165 -10.69 16.11 -16.73
CA THR A 165 -11.00 14.70 -16.49
C THR A 165 -9.82 14.06 -15.75
N THR A 166 -10.08 13.43 -14.61
CA THR A 166 -9.08 12.65 -13.87
C THR A 166 -9.44 11.18 -13.94
N LEU A 167 -8.49 10.35 -14.39
CA LEU A 167 -8.60 8.90 -14.43
C LEU A 167 -7.88 8.31 -13.22
N PHE A 168 -8.62 7.69 -12.31
CA PHE A 168 -8.05 6.94 -11.19
C PHE A 168 -7.91 5.49 -11.60
N VAL A 169 -6.67 5.03 -11.77
CA VAL A 169 -6.36 3.72 -12.34
C VAL A 169 -5.88 2.79 -11.24
N SER A 170 -6.60 1.68 -11.08
CA SER A 170 -6.35 0.67 -10.05
C SER A 170 -6.34 -0.74 -10.66
N PRO A 171 -5.61 -1.71 -10.07
CA PRO A 171 -5.75 -3.10 -10.45
C PRO A 171 -7.19 -3.58 -10.21
N ARG A 172 -7.73 -4.41 -11.10
CA ARG A 172 -9.02 -5.09 -10.84
C ARG A 172 -8.86 -6.09 -9.70
N ILE A 173 -9.76 -6.03 -8.73
CA ILE A 173 -9.81 -6.95 -7.59
C ILE A 173 -11.08 -7.80 -7.69
N GLU A 174 -10.92 -9.09 -7.98
CA GLU A 174 -12.01 -10.06 -7.81
C GLU A 174 -12.00 -10.56 -6.37
N SER A 175 -13.02 -10.18 -5.60
CA SER A 175 -13.19 -10.60 -4.21
C SER A 175 -14.57 -11.22 -4.01
N THR A 176 -14.61 -12.38 -3.37
CA THR A 176 -15.85 -13.00 -2.86
C THR A 176 -16.25 -12.45 -1.49
N SER A 177 -15.42 -11.59 -0.89
CA SER A 177 -15.61 -11.06 0.46
C SER A 177 -16.19 -9.65 0.42
N THR A 178 -17.40 -9.49 0.94
CA THR A 178 -18.13 -8.21 1.02
C THR A 178 -17.53 -7.21 2.02
N HIS A 179 -16.50 -7.62 2.77
CA HIS A 179 -15.79 -6.78 3.75
C HIS A 179 -14.40 -6.31 3.27
N GLY A 180 -14.00 -6.63 2.04
CA GLY A 180 -13.00 -5.84 1.29
C GLY A 180 -11.52 -5.89 1.70
N THR A 181 -11.08 -6.73 2.65
CA THR A 181 -9.69 -6.69 3.15
C THR A 181 -8.89 -8.00 3.06
N GLY A 182 -9.47 -9.11 2.59
CA GLY A 182 -8.76 -10.40 2.49
C GLY A 182 -7.88 -10.52 1.24
N PRO A 183 -6.85 -11.39 1.25
CA PRO A 183 -6.04 -11.72 0.07
C PRO A 183 -6.90 -12.15 -1.12
N THR A 184 -6.58 -11.64 -2.31
CA THR A 184 -7.19 -12.07 -3.58
C THR A 184 -6.11 -12.49 -4.57
N ALA A 185 -6.51 -13.13 -5.67
CA ALA A 185 -5.57 -13.50 -6.74
C ALA A 185 -4.83 -12.29 -7.33
N THR A 186 -5.45 -11.11 -7.32
CA THR A 186 -4.89 -9.88 -7.88
C THR A 186 -4.27 -8.95 -6.83
N ASN A 187 -4.57 -9.16 -5.54
CA ASN A 187 -3.93 -8.50 -4.42
C ASN A 187 -3.67 -9.52 -3.30
N PRO A 188 -2.59 -10.32 -3.40
CA PRO A 188 -2.31 -11.38 -2.43
C PRO A 188 -1.86 -10.84 -1.06
N HIS A 189 -1.43 -9.57 -0.99
CA HIS A 189 -0.89 -8.96 0.24
C HIS A 189 -1.56 -7.62 0.59
N PRO A 190 -2.89 -7.60 0.81
CA PRO A 190 -3.64 -6.35 1.04
C PRO A 190 -3.24 -5.64 2.33
N LEU A 191 -3.05 -6.36 3.44
CA LEU A 191 -2.68 -5.71 4.71
C LEU A 191 -1.29 -5.08 4.58
N THR A 192 -0.32 -5.82 4.07
CA THR A 192 1.04 -5.32 3.89
C THR A 192 1.06 -4.09 2.97
N ARG A 193 0.31 -4.13 1.86
CA ARG A 193 0.18 -2.98 0.96
C ARG A 193 -0.37 -1.75 1.68
N ILE A 194 -1.38 -1.91 2.54
CA ILE A 194 -1.95 -0.79 3.31
C ILE A 194 -0.95 -0.29 4.36
N LEU A 195 -0.23 -1.17 5.04
CA LEU A 195 0.81 -0.79 6.00
C LEU A 195 1.88 0.05 5.32
N ILE A 196 2.45 -0.41 4.20
CA ILE A 196 3.46 0.37 3.48
C ILE A 196 2.87 1.71 3.00
N LYS A 197 1.63 1.73 2.48
CA LYS A 197 0.94 2.99 2.11
C LYS A 197 0.79 3.96 3.30
N SER A 198 0.46 3.47 4.49
CA SER A 198 0.32 4.31 5.69
C SER A 198 1.62 5.03 6.07
N ALA A 199 2.76 4.42 5.72
CA ALA A 199 4.10 4.95 5.97
C ALA A 199 4.84 5.38 4.69
N ALA A 200 4.15 5.59 3.56
CA ALA A 200 4.77 5.61 2.21
C ALA A 200 6.02 6.50 2.11
N LYS A 201 5.96 7.73 2.61
CA LYS A 201 7.11 8.65 2.62
C LYS A 201 8.27 8.10 3.45
N THR A 202 8.00 7.72 4.70
CA THR A 202 9.02 7.19 5.62
C THR A 202 9.60 5.87 5.10
N TRP A 203 8.77 5.02 4.52
CA TRP A 203 9.18 3.77 3.90
C TRP A 203 10.13 4.01 2.73
N LYS A 204 9.81 4.96 1.85
CA LYS A 204 10.71 5.36 0.77
C LYS A 204 12.02 5.93 1.31
N ASP A 205 11.97 6.82 2.30
CA ASP A 205 13.17 7.38 2.94
C ASP A 205 14.03 6.29 3.61
N TYR A 206 13.41 5.20 4.08
CA TYR A 206 14.08 4.03 4.65
C TYR A 206 14.73 3.15 3.56
N VAL A 207 13.96 2.73 2.55
CA VAL A 207 14.44 1.81 1.50
C VAL A 207 15.46 2.48 0.59
N GLU A 208 15.25 3.74 0.22
CA GLU A 208 16.15 4.50 -0.66
C GLU A 208 17.11 5.40 0.13
N HIS A 209 17.45 5.00 1.36
CA HIS A 209 18.30 5.80 2.22
C HIS A 209 19.68 6.04 1.60
N ASP A 210 20.29 7.19 1.89
CA ASP A 210 21.60 7.56 1.32
C ASP A 210 22.73 6.60 1.73
N PHE A 211 22.62 5.99 2.92
CA PHE A 211 23.49 4.88 3.34
C PHE A 211 23.45 3.74 2.32
N VAL A 212 22.26 3.30 1.92
CA VAL A 212 22.04 2.21 0.96
C VAL A 212 22.52 2.62 -0.43
N LYS A 213 22.25 3.86 -0.87
CA LYS A 213 22.73 4.39 -2.15
C LYS A 213 24.26 4.40 -2.22
N GLN A 214 24.93 4.91 -1.19
CA GLN A 214 26.40 4.93 -1.12
C GLN A 214 26.98 3.51 -1.05
N LEU A 215 26.32 2.59 -0.34
CA LEU A 215 26.70 1.17 -0.31
C LEU A 215 26.65 0.56 -1.72
N ALA A 216 25.55 0.79 -2.44
CA ALA A 216 25.35 0.29 -3.79
C ALA A 216 26.30 0.93 -4.83
N GLN A 217 26.74 2.16 -4.62
CA GLN A 217 27.78 2.81 -5.42
C GLN A 217 29.20 2.36 -5.05
N GLY A 218 29.37 1.69 -3.92
CA GLY A 218 30.68 1.33 -3.36
C GLY A 218 31.45 2.55 -2.80
N THR A 219 30.76 3.65 -2.50
CA THR A 219 31.33 4.91 -2.01
C THR A 219 31.15 5.11 -0.50
N LEU A 220 30.29 4.30 0.14
CA LEU A 220 30.04 4.37 1.58
C LEU A 220 31.36 4.25 2.36
N PRO A 221 31.69 5.21 3.26
CA PRO A 221 32.87 5.10 4.09
C PRO A 221 32.86 3.81 4.91
N ARG A 222 33.99 3.12 4.93
CA ARG A 222 34.14 1.84 5.63
C ARG A 222 33.77 1.94 7.11
N GLU A 223 34.05 3.06 7.76
CA GLU A 223 33.73 3.30 9.17
C GLU A 223 32.22 3.29 9.43
N CYS A 224 31.42 3.89 8.53
CA CYS A 224 29.96 3.87 8.57
C CYS A 224 29.43 2.44 8.45
N PHE A 225 29.94 1.68 7.49
CA PHE A 225 29.53 0.28 7.31
C PHE A 225 29.94 -0.61 8.50
N LEU A 226 31.16 -0.40 9.03
CA LEU A 226 31.64 -1.13 10.19
C LEU A 226 30.82 -0.84 11.44
N HIS A 227 30.44 0.41 11.67
CA HIS A 227 29.56 0.76 12.77
C HIS A 227 28.19 0.10 12.59
N PHE A 228 27.61 0.19 11.39
CA PHE A 228 26.35 -0.45 11.05
C PHE A 228 26.35 -1.95 11.40
N ILE A 229 27.29 -2.73 10.87
CA ILE A 229 27.37 -4.18 11.12
C ILE A 229 27.56 -4.51 12.60
N LYS A 230 28.34 -3.72 13.33
CA LYS A 230 28.53 -3.92 14.78
C LYS A 230 27.24 -3.65 15.56
N GLN A 231 26.51 -2.60 15.20
CA GLN A 231 25.23 -2.28 15.82
C GLN A 231 24.16 -3.30 15.42
N ASP A 232 24.15 -3.77 14.18
CA ASP A 232 23.22 -4.77 13.69
C ASP A 232 23.43 -6.11 14.41
N TYR A 233 24.68 -6.53 14.62
CA TYR A 233 25.02 -7.68 15.47
C TYR A 233 24.40 -7.61 16.88
N LEU A 234 24.32 -6.41 17.47
CA LEU A 234 23.67 -6.20 18.77
C LEU A 234 22.14 -6.18 18.65
N TYR A 235 21.62 -5.50 17.63
CA TYR A 235 20.19 -5.45 17.31
C TYR A 235 19.59 -6.85 17.07
N LEU A 236 20.28 -7.72 16.33
CA LEU A 236 19.84 -9.08 16.05
C LEU A 236 19.63 -9.93 17.31
N LYS A 237 20.28 -9.60 18.44
CA LYS A 237 19.97 -10.23 19.74
C LYS A 237 18.58 -9.83 20.23
N TYR A 238 18.20 -8.56 20.10
CA TYR A 238 16.83 -8.12 20.42
C TYR A 238 15.83 -8.76 19.47
N TYR A 239 16.14 -8.80 18.18
CA TYR A 239 15.27 -9.39 17.16
C TYR A 239 15.02 -10.88 17.42
N ALA A 240 16.07 -11.67 17.68
CA ALA A 240 15.94 -13.09 18.06
C ALA A 240 15.12 -13.29 19.34
N ARG A 241 15.33 -12.45 20.37
CA ARG A 241 14.56 -12.50 21.62
C ARG A 241 13.09 -12.14 21.41
N ALA A 242 12.81 -11.16 20.56
CA ALA A 242 11.44 -10.77 20.20
C ALA A 242 10.72 -11.90 19.45
N TYR A 243 11.39 -12.61 18.54
CA TYR A 243 10.84 -13.85 17.97
C TYR A 243 10.65 -14.95 19.02
N GLY A 244 11.51 -15.04 20.04
CA GLY A 244 11.30 -15.91 21.20
C GLY A 244 10.00 -15.58 21.96
N LEU A 245 9.68 -14.29 22.13
CA LEU A 245 8.39 -13.86 22.68
C LEU A 245 7.23 -14.21 21.73
N LEU A 246 7.42 -14.10 20.42
CA LEU A 246 6.40 -14.50 19.44
C LEU A 246 6.12 -16.02 19.49
N VAL A 247 7.16 -16.85 19.66
CA VAL A 247 7.01 -18.29 19.92
C VAL A 247 6.18 -18.51 21.18
N ALA A 248 6.50 -17.83 22.28
CA ALA A 248 5.77 -17.96 23.55
C ALA A 248 4.29 -17.53 23.45
N LYS A 249 3.95 -16.63 22.53
CA LYS A 249 2.57 -16.16 22.27
C LYS A 249 1.83 -16.95 21.20
N SER A 250 2.50 -17.88 20.52
CA SER A 250 1.91 -18.62 19.41
C SER A 250 1.00 -19.75 19.90
N SER A 251 -0.19 -19.87 19.31
CA SER A 251 -1.19 -20.88 19.67
C SER A 251 -1.18 -22.12 18.77
N THR A 252 -0.42 -22.10 17.66
CA THR A 252 -0.34 -23.20 16.70
C THR A 252 1.11 -23.66 16.49
N TYR A 253 1.30 -24.94 16.19
CA TYR A 253 2.62 -25.47 15.84
C TYR A 253 3.22 -24.82 14.59
N SER A 254 2.38 -24.44 13.62
CA SER A 254 2.82 -23.74 12.41
C SER A 254 3.45 -22.38 12.76
N SER A 255 2.78 -21.57 13.59
CA SER A 255 3.29 -20.28 14.04
C SER A 255 4.56 -20.43 14.90
N ILE A 256 4.60 -21.44 15.78
CA ILE A 256 5.80 -21.76 16.57
C ILE A 256 6.98 -22.12 15.67
N GLN A 257 6.76 -22.98 14.67
CA GLN A 257 7.80 -23.40 13.74
C GLN A 257 8.31 -22.23 12.90
N SER A 258 7.42 -21.41 12.33
CA SER A 258 7.78 -20.22 11.53
C SER A 258 8.62 -19.22 12.33
N ALA A 259 8.18 -18.88 13.55
CA ALA A 259 8.93 -17.98 14.43
C ALA A 259 10.28 -18.57 14.85
N THR A 260 10.33 -19.88 15.16
CA THR A 260 11.59 -20.58 15.51
C THR A 260 12.56 -20.60 14.33
N GLN A 261 12.08 -20.85 13.12
CA GLN A 261 12.91 -20.83 11.91
C GLN A 261 13.53 -19.45 11.70
N THR A 262 12.81 -18.37 12.01
CA THR A 262 13.37 -17.02 11.93
C THR A 262 14.50 -16.81 12.93
N ILE A 263 14.38 -17.33 14.16
CA ILE A 263 15.48 -17.31 15.14
C ILE A 263 16.72 -18.03 14.58
N VAL A 264 16.54 -19.19 13.93
CA VAL A 264 17.64 -19.92 13.28
C VAL A 264 18.27 -19.10 12.17
N ASN A 265 17.45 -18.43 11.33
CA ASN A 265 17.95 -17.57 10.25
C ASN A 265 18.79 -16.41 10.81
N VAL A 266 18.35 -15.76 11.88
CA VAL A 266 19.10 -14.70 12.57
C VAL A 266 20.44 -15.20 13.11
N ILE A 267 20.48 -16.40 13.69
CA ILE A 267 21.74 -17.00 14.19
C ILE A 267 22.72 -17.24 13.04
N ASN A 268 22.22 -17.68 11.87
CA ASN A 268 23.04 -17.86 10.67
C ASN A 268 23.53 -16.52 10.11
N GLU A 269 22.68 -15.49 10.09
CA GLU A 269 23.03 -14.13 9.66
C GLU A 269 24.14 -13.52 10.52
N VAL A 270 24.06 -13.71 11.84
CA VAL A 270 25.11 -13.31 12.78
C VAL A 270 26.46 -13.99 12.46
N ALA A 271 26.46 -15.24 12.00
CA ALA A 271 27.69 -15.92 11.58
C ALA A 271 28.31 -15.26 10.34
N THR A 272 27.48 -14.82 9.38
CA THR A 272 27.93 -14.04 8.21
C THR A 272 28.52 -12.69 8.62
N HIS A 273 27.88 -11.99 9.57
CA HIS A 273 28.38 -10.72 10.10
C HIS A 273 29.78 -10.87 10.73
N LYS A 274 29.96 -11.92 11.55
CA LYS A 274 31.28 -12.26 12.13
C LYS A 274 32.32 -12.52 11.04
N ALA A 275 31.97 -13.29 10.02
CA ALA A 275 32.88 -13.60 8.91
C ALA A 275 33.27 -12.34 8.13
N PHE A 276 32.34 -11.40 7.95
CA PHE A 276 32.59 -10.12 7.28
C PHE A 276 33.52 -9.22 8.10
N CYS A 277 33.24 -9.06 9.40
CA CYS A 277 34.09 -8.33 10.33
C CYS A 277 35.51 -8.91 10.45
N ALA A 278 35.65 -10.24 10.37
CA ALA A 278 36.94 -10.91 10.43
C ALA A 278 37.86 -10.55 9.24
N GLN A 279 37.30 -10.30 8.04
CA GLN A 279 38.07 -9.81 6.88
C GLN A 279 38.74 -8.44 7.15
N TRP A 280 38.27 -7.75 8.17
CA TRP A 280 38.70 -6.44 8.59
C TRP A 280 39.41 -6.41 9.94
N GLY A 281 39.77 -7.58 10.46
CA GLY A 281 40.53 -7.73 11.70
C GLY A 281 39.72 -7.48 12.98
N ILE A 282 38.38 -7.45 12.89
CA ILE A 282 37.51 -7.32 14.07
C ILE A 282 37.21 -8.71 14.59
N THR A 283 37.58 -8.98 15.85
CA THR A 283 37.34 -10.27 16.49
C THR A 283 35.91 -10.37 17.01
N GLU A 284 35.47 -11.60 17.32
CA GLU A 284 34.18 -11.80 17.99
C GLU A 284 34.12 -11.13 19.36
N ALA A 285 35.25 -11.06 20.08
CA ALA A 285 35.33 -10.35 21.35
C ALA A 285 35.11 -8.84 21.15
N ASP A 286 35.67 -8.25 20.09
CA ASP A 286 35.47 -6.83 19.76
C ASP A 286 34.00 -6.53 19.39
N LEU A 287 33.36 -7.43 18.65
CA LEU A 287 31.93 -7.34 18.34
C LEU A 287 31.07 -7.41 19.61
N ALA A 288 31.35 -8.38 20.48
CA ALA A 288 30.61 -8.56 21.73
C ALA A 288 30.81 -7.39 22.72
N ALA A 289 31.97 -6.74 22.70
CA ALA A 289 32.29 -5.58 23.55
C ALA A 289 31.83 -4.24 22.96
N THR A 290 31.22 -4.24 21.76
CA THR A 290 30.72 -3.00 21.14
C THR A 290 29.62 -2.38 22.03
N PRO A 291 29.70 -1.10 22.39
CA PRO A 291 28.63 -0.42 23.10
C PRO A 291 27.43 -0.21 22.17
N GLU A 292 26.22 -0.40 22.69
CA GLU A 292 25.00 -0.09 21.96
C GLU A 292 24.90 1.41 21.68
N SER A 293 24.56 1.75 20.44
CA SER A 293 24.18 3.12 20.08
C SER A 293 22.80 3.46 20.64
N PRO A 294 22.47 4.74 20.83
CA PRO A 294 21.12 5.15 21.21
C PRO A 294 20.05 4.63 20.27
N SER A 295 20.31 4.57 18.96
CA SER A 295 19.38 4.03 17.97
C SER A 295 19.14 2.53 18.15
N THR A 296 20.20 1.76 18.38
CA THR A 296 20.12 0.31 18.64
C THR A 296 19.32 0.02 19.90
N THR A 297 19.64 0.70 21.01
CA THR A 297 18.92 0.52 22.28
C THR A 297 17.46 0.94 22.15
N ALA A 298 17.19 2.10 21.54
CA ALA A 298 15.82 2.59 21.36
C ALA A 298 14.97 1.61 20.55
N TYR A 299 15.52 1.07 19.46
CA TYR A 299 14.80 0.14 18.61
C TYR A 299 14.62 -1.23 19.28
N GLY A 300 15.72 -1.81 19.79
CA GLY A 300 15.68 -3.11 20.48
C GLY A 300 14.77 -3.13 21.71
N ALA A 301 14.82 -2.08 22.53
CA ALA A 301 13.93 -1.93 23.68
C ALA A 301 12.47 -1.79 23.24
N TYR A 302 12.18 -1.03 22.18
CA TYR A 302 10.83 -0.89 21.66
C TYR A 302 10.25 -2.22 21.14
N LEU A 303 11.07 -3.05 20.46
CA LEU A 303 10.65 -4.40 20.03
C LEU A 303 10.24 -5.27 21.23
N LEU A 304 11.11 -5.35 22.24
CA LEU A 304 10.85 -6.19 23.41
C LEU A 304 9.67 -5.67 24.22
N ASP A 305 9.57 -4.36 24.43
CA ASP A 305 8.46 -3.74 25.14
C ASP A 305 7.12 -3.98 24.44
N THR A 306 7.08 -3.84 23.11
CA THR A 306 5.90 -4.16 22.29
C THR A 306 5.52 -5.64 22.44
N GLY A 307 6.52 -6.53 22.43
CA GLY A 307 6.33 -7.96 22.67
C GLY A 307 5.86 -8.29 24.08
N LEU A 308 6.17 -7.49 25.09
CA LEU A 308 5.72 -7.74 26.47
C LEU A 308 4.31 -7.20 26.73
N GLN A 309 4.00 -5.99 26.26
CA GLN A 309 2.74 -5.30 26.55
C GLN A 309 1.58 -5.70 25.61
N GLY A 310 1.87 -6.32 24.46
CA GLY A 310 0.90 -6.64 23.42
C GLY A 310 0.61 -8.14 23.21
N ASP A 311 -0.23 -8.41 22.22
CA ASP A 311 -0.49 -9.74 21.67
C ASP A 311 0.52 -10.10 20.55
N SER A 312 0.36 -11.29 19.96
CA SER A 312 1.19 -11.73 18.84
C SER A 312 1.03 -10.83 17.62
N ALA A 313 -0.17 -10.31 17.35
CA ALA A 313 -0.46 -9.46 16.21
C ALA A 313 0.36 -8.16 16.24
N LYS A 314 0.33 -7.45 17.36
CA LYS A 314 1.09 -6.22 17.57
C LYS A 314 2.60 -6.45 17.47
N LEU A 315 3.09 -7.57 17.99
CA LEU A 315 4.50 -7.95 17.87
C LEU A 315 4.88 -8.26 16.41
N ILE A 316 4.04 -8.95 15.64
CA ILE A 316 4.27 -9.17 14.20
C ILE A 316 4.39 -7.84 13.46
N MET A 317 3.55 -6.84 13.75
CA MET A 317 3.67 -5.51 13.16
C MET A 317 5.00 -4.83 13.50
N ALA A 318 5.52 -5.03 14.71
CA ALA A 318 6.81 -4.48 15.13
C ALA A 318 8.00 -5.16 14.43
N LEU A 319 7.90 -6.46 14.17
CA LEU A 319 8.96 -7.25 13.52
C LEU A 319 8.98 -7.06 12.00
N ALA A 320 7.83 -6.76 11.40
CA ALA A 320 7.66 -6.72 9.94
C ALA A 320 8.58 -5.71 9.24
N ALA A 321 8.81 -4.53 9.83
CA ALA A 321 9.55 -3.45 9.17
C ALA A 321 10.99 -3.86 8.80
N CYS A 322 11.67 -4.59 9.69
CA CYS A 322 13.03 -5.09 9.46
C CYS A 322 13.06 -6.11 8.32
N LEU A 323 12.28 -7.19 8.45
CA LEU A 323 12.26 -8.27 7.45
C LEU A 323 11.86 -7.76 6.06
N LEU A 324 10.76 -7.01 5.98
CA LEU A 324 10.23 -6.55 4.69
C LEU A 324 11.13 -5.46 4.10
N GLY A 325 11.66 -4.57 4.93
CA GLY A 325 12.48 -3.43 4.51
C GLY A 325 13.80 -3.83 3.87
N TYR A 326 14.55 -4.70 4.53
CA TYR A 326 15.80 -5.21 3.97
C TYR A 326 15.57 -6.05 2.72
N GLY A 327 14.47 -6.81 2.68
CA GLY A 327 14.06 -7.54 1.49
C GLY A 327 13.76 -6.62 0.31
N GLU A 328 13.08 -5.51 0.59
CA GLU A 328 12.76 -4.47 -0.38
C GLU A 328 14.02 -3.75 -0.88
N VAL A 329 14.92 -3.36 0.02
CA VAL A 329 16.22 -2.78 -0.34
C VAL A 329 16.98 -3.70 -1.30
N GLY A 330 17.05 -4.99 -1.00
CA GLY A 330 17.72 -5.97 -1.86
C GLY A 330 17.13 -6.01 -3.27
N LEU A 331 15.81 -6.15 -3.38
CA LEU A 331 15.14 -6.21 -4.69
C LEU A 331 15.20 -4.89 -5.45
N TRP A 332 15.05 -3.76 -4.76
CA TRP A 332 15.18 -2.42 -5.34
C TRP A 332 16.58 -2.25 -5.96
N LEU A 333 17.64 -2.55 -5.21
CA LEU A 333 19.01 -2.48 -5.73
C LEU A 333 19.24 -3.42 -6.92
N LYS A 334 18.69 -4.65 -6.86
CA LYS A 334 18.77 -5.61 -7.97
C LYS A 334 18.09 -5.10 -9.23
N LYS A 335 16.92 -4.47 -9.08
CA LYS A 335 16.18 -3.83 -10.18
C LYS A 335 16.94 -2.63 -10.75
N GLU A 336 17.50 -1.78 -9.90
CA GLU A 336 18.31 -0.64 -10.33
C GLU A 336 19.58 -1.09 -11.06
N ALA A 337 20.25 -2.14 -10.57
CA ALA A 337 21.45 -2.71 -11.19
C ALA A 337 21.19 -3.27 -12.60
N ALA A 338 19.97 -3.73 -12.89
CA ALA A 338 19.59 -4.26 -14.20
C ALA A 338 19.38 -3.18 -15.28
N LYS A 339 19.32 -1.89 -14.91
CA LYS A 339 19.08 -0.79 -15.85
C LYS A 339 20.31 -0.48 -16.72
N PRO A 340 20.14 -0.12 -18.00
CA PRO A 340 21.23 0.42 -18.81
C PRO A 340 21.83 1.67 -18.16
N GLY A 341 23.16 1.72 -18.01
CA GLY A 341 23.85 2.85 -17.38
C GLY A 341 23.57 2.98 -15.88
N SER A 342 23.30 1.86 -15.19
CA SER A 342 22.99 1.84 -13.76
C SER A 342 24.02 2.57 -12.91
N TRP A 343 23.53 3.27 -11.89
CA TRP A 343 24.33 3.88 -10.84
C TRP A 343 24.78 2.85 -9.78
N VAL A 344 24.17 1.66 -9.75
CA VAL A 344 24.56 0.56 -8.87
C VAL A 344 25.82 -0.10 -9.42
N LYS A 345 26.87 -0.11 -8.61
CA LYS A 345 28.15 -0.72 -8.97
C LYS A 345 28.20 -2.14 -8.43
N LEU A 346 28.22 -3.13 -9.33
CA LEU A 346 28.41 -4.54 -8.97
C LEU A 346 29.89 -4.93 -9.04
N GLU A 347 30.57 -4.60 -10.13
CA GLU A 347 31.98 -4.96 -10.31
C GLU A 347 32.89 -4.18 -9.35
N GLY A 348 33.68 -4.92 -8.56
CA GLY A 348 34.63 -4.34 -7.61
C GLY A 348 33.99 -3.61 -6.42
N ASN A 349 32.68 -3.78 -6.19
CA ASN A 349 32.03 -3.22 -5.00
C ASN A 349 32.34 -4.08 -3.78
N VAL A 350 32.97 -3.46 -2.77
CA VAL A 350 33.37 -4.12 -1.52
C VAL A 350 32.17 -4.59 -0.67
N TYR A 351 30.97 -4.07 -0.94
CA TYR A 351 29.72 -4.41 -0.27
C TYR A 351 28.81 -5.32 -1.12
N LEU A 352 29.28 -5.83 -2.27
CA LEU A 352 28.48 -6.63 -3.19
C LEU A 352 27.77 -7.80 -2.49
N ARG A 353 28.49 -8.52 -1.63
CA ARG A 353 27.94 -9.66 -0.89
C ARG A 353 26.71 -9.28 -0.06
N TRP A 354 26.71 -8.12 0.58
CA TRP A 354 25.57 -7.63 1.36
C TRP A 354 24.35 -7.45 0.44
N ILE A 355 24.54 -6.85 -0.74
CA ILE A 355 23.46 -6.65 -1.74
C ILE A 355 22.92 -8.01 -2.23
N GLU A 356 23.81 -8.96 -2.50
CA GLU A 356 23.44 -10.32 -2.94
C GLU A 356 22.70 -11.10 -1.87
N ASP A 357 23.10 -10.99 -0.59
CA ASP A 357 22.47 -11.71 0.51
C ASP A 357 20.99 -11.29 0.68
N TYR A 358 20.69 -10.00 0.72
CA TYR A 358 19.31 -9.50 0.89
C TYR A 358 18.45 -9.59 -0.39
N SER A 359 19.06 -9.58 -1.57
CA SER A 359 18.34 -9.78 -2.85
C SER A 359 18.25 -11.25 -3.29
N GLY A 360 18.89 -12.15 -2.54
CA GLY A 360 19.02 -13.57 -2.81
C GLY A 360 17.80 -14.39 -2.38
N GLU A 361 17.68 -15.59 -2.95
CA GLU A 361 16.50 -16.46 -2.76
C GLU A 361 16.26 -16.85 -1.30
N VAL A 362 17.33 -16.99 -0.50
CA VAL A 362 17.23 -17.37 0.92
C VAL A 362 16.50 -16.28 1.72
N TYR A 363 16.93 -15.02 1.57
CA TYR A 363 16.32 -13.91 2.29
C TYR A 363 14.90 -13.63 1.76
N GLN A 364 14.73 -13.65 0.44
CA GLN A 364 13.41 -13.45 -0.19
C GLN A 364 12.42 -14.57 0.15
N GLY A 365 12.89 -15.79 0.40
CA GLY A 365 12.07 -16.87 0.95
C GLY A 365 11.56 -16.57 2.37
N ALA A 366 12.39 -15.95 3.21
CA ALA A 366 11.98 -15.49 4.54
C ALA A 366 10.98 -14.32 4.47
N VAL A 367 11.21 -13.36 3.56
CA VAL A 367 10.28 -12.25 3.28
C VAL A 367 8.92 -12.79 2.87
N LYS A 368 8.88 -13.76 1.95
CA LYS A 368 7.64 -14.42 1.51
C LYS A 368 6.87 -15.03 2.69
N LEU A 369 7.55 -15.80 3.54
CA LEU A 369 6.92 -16.39 4.72
C LEU A 369 6.40 -15.31 5.69
N GLY A 370 7.12 -14.20 5.84
CA GLY A 370 6.69 -13.04 6.62
C GLY A 370 5.42 -12.40 6.06
N LEU A 371 5.35 -12.18 4.75
CA LEU A 371 4.16 -11.69 4.06
C LEU A 371 2.97 -12.62 4.29
N GLU A 372 3.12 -13.92 4.05
CA GLU A 372 2.08 -14.92 4.29
C GLU A 372 1.60 -14.92 5.75
N THR A 373 2.52 -14.75 6.71
CA THR A 373 2.19 -14.66 8.15
C THR A 373 1.35 -13.42 8.46
N ILE A 374 1.72 -12.25 7.92
CA ILE A 374 1.01 -10.98 8.12
C ILE A 374 -0.40 -11.05 7.53
N GLU A 375 -0.55 -11.60 6.33
CA GLU A 375 -1.86 -11.69 5.68
C GLU A 375 -2.76 -12.74 6.35
N THR A 376 -2.19 -13.87 6.76
CA THR A 376 -2.95 -14.90 7.51
C THR A 376 -3.47 -14.32 8.83
N LEU A 377 -2.64 -13.56 9.55
CA LEU A 377 -3.05 -12.86 10.77
C LEU A 377 -4.28 -11.96 10.54
N ALA A 378 -4.29 -11.19 9.43
CA ALA A 378 -5.38 -10.28 9.11
C ALA A 378 -6.70 -11.01 8.82
N VAL A 379 -6.62 -12.23 8.28
CA VAL A 379 -7.79 -13.06 7.96
C VAL A 379 -8.30 -13.80 9.19
N GLU A 380 -7.41 -14.36 9.99
CA GLU A 380 -7.77 -15.13 11.20
C GLU A 380 -8.29 -14.23 12.33
N ASP A 381 -7.75 -13.01 12.44
CA ASP A 381 -8.13 -12.04 13.47
C ASP A 381 -8.32 -10.63 12.85
N PRO A 382 -9.42 -10.42 12.09
CA PRO A 382 -9.68 -9.15 11.42
C PRO A 382 -9.74 -7.98 12.43
N PRO A 383 -8.89 -6.96 12.27
CA PRO A 383 -8.85 -5.87 13.24
C PRO A 383 -10.08 -4.97 13.10
N ASN A 384 -10.66 -4.56 14.23
CA ASN A 384 -11.54 -3.38 14.22
C ASN A 384 -10.73 -2.10 13.95
N ALA A 385 -11.42 -1.00 13.66
CA ALA A 385 -10.77 0.28 13.31
C ALA A 385 -9.74 0.77 14.34
N HIS A 386 -9.97 0.54 15.64
CA HIS A 386 -9.04 0.94 16.70
C HIS A 386 -7.75 0.08 16.66
N ARG A 387 -7.90 -1.24 16.60
CA ARG A 387 -6.76 -2.18 16.55
C ARG A 387 -5.96 -2.01 15.27
N PHE A 388 -6.64 -1.77 14.14
CA PHE A 388 -5.98 -1.49 12.88
C PHE A 388 -5.13 -0.22 12.95
N LYS A 389 -5.65 0.85 13.56
CA LYS A 389 -4.88 2.08 13.79
C LYS A 389 -3.67 1.85 14.68
N GLU A 390 -3.79 1.00 15.70
CA GLU A 390 -2.67 0.61 16.54
C GLU A 390 -1.58 -0.13 15.74
N TRP A 391 -1.97 -1.06 14.87
CA TRP A 391 -1.05 -1.77 13.98
C TRP A 391 -0.28 -0.81 13.07
N CYS A 392 -0.97 0.11 12.39
CA CYS A 392 -0.32 1.14 11.57
C CYS A 392 0.65 2.00 12.40
N THR A 393 0.25 2.38 13.63
CA THR A 393 1.12 3.19 14.52
C THR A 393 2.41 2.45 14.88
N VAL A 394 2.33 1.15 15.18
CA VAL A 394 3.49 0.31 15.49
C VAL A 394 4.38 0.18 14.27
N TRP A 395 3.80 -0.15 13.12
CA TRP A 395 4.48 -0.25 11.83
C TRP A 395 5.24 1.04 11.48
N GLU A 396 4.55 2.19 11.45
CA GLU A 396 5.14 3.50 11.16
C GLU A 396 6.28 3.85 12.12
N LYS A 397 6.16 3.47 13.40
CA LYS A 397 7.22 3.68 14.38
C LYS A 397 8.44 2.80 14.07
N CYS A 398 8.26 1.52 13.77
CA CYS A 398 9.38 0.66 13.37
C CYS A 398 10.04 1.13 12.07
N THR A 399 9.27 1.54 11.05
CA THR A 399 9.85 2.11 9.81
C THR A 399 10.69 3.36 10.07
N ARG A 400 10.28 4.23 11.02
CA ARG A 400 11.12 5.37 11.44
C ARG A 400 12.38 4.95 12.19
N LEU A 401 12.28 3.93 13.04
CA LEU A 401 13.43 3.41 13.79
C LEU A 401 14.46 2.75 12.86
N GLU A 402 14.00 2.02 11.83
CA GLU A 402 14.83 1.49 10.75
C GLU A 402 15.60 2.60 10.02
N ARG A 403 14.89 3.64 9.57
CA ARG A 403 15.55 4.81 8.97
C ARG A 403 16.56 5.44 9.94
N GLY A 404 16.19 5.59 11.20
CA GLY A 404 17.06 6.12 12.25
C GLY A 404 18.31 5.27 12.50
N PHE A 405 18.25 3.96 12.20
CA PHE A 405 19.38 3.05 12.27
C PHE A 405 20.39 3.32 11.14
N TRP A 406 19.90 3.59 9.93
CA TRP A 406 20.75 4.06 8.83
C TRP A 406 21.34 5.44 9.09
N ASP A 407 20.52 6.39 9.55
CA ASP A 407 20.95 7.75 9.89
C ASP A 407 22.09 7.72 10.92
N ALA A 408 21.97 6.90 11.97
CA ALA A 408 23.00 6.77 13.01
C ALA A 408 24.32 6.20 12.46
N SER A 409 24.26 5.34 11.45
CA SER A 409 25.43 4.76 10.82
C SER A 409 26.09 5.70 9.81
N LEU A 410 25.30 6.53 9.12
CA LEU A 410 25.79 7.47 8.11
C LEU A 410 26.39 8.73 8.74
N ASN A 411 25.77 9.27 9.79
CA ASN A 411 26.15 10.54 10.43
C ASN A 411 27.27 10.39 11.49
N LEU A 412 28.13 9.38 11.36
CA LEU A 412 29.30 9.21 12.24
C LEU A 412 30.43 10.18 11.93
N LEU A 413 30.42 10.72 10.70
CA LEU A 413 31.37 11.66 10.12
C LEU A 413 30.63 12.97 9.86
#